data_AF-A0A971HF33-F1
#
_entry.id   AF-A0A971HF33-F1
#
_cell.length_a   1.000
_cell.length_b   1.000
_cell.length_c   1.000
_cell.angle_alpha   90.00
_cell.angle_beta   90.00
_cell.angle_gamma   90.00
#
_symmetry.space_group_name_H-M   'P 1'
#
loop_
_entity.id
_entity.type
_entity.pdbx_description
1 polymer ?
#
loop_
_entity_poly.entity_id
_entity_poly.type
_entity_poly.pdbx_seq_one_letter_code
_entity_poly.pdbx_strand_id
1 'polypeptide(L)' 'TLEEVKTIVEKDGGFVKTMWCGDLSCELDMKEKAGVSSRCLPLEQEKVGDVCAVCGKPADKTVIWGVAY' A
#
# COMPACT_ATOMS: atom_id res chain seq x y z
N THR A 1 1.75 -7.94 -3.06
CA THR A 1 1.89 -7.16 -4.32
C THR A 1 0.61 -6.37 -4.57
N LEU A 2 0.60 -5.44 -5.54
CA LEU A 2 -0.59 -4.62 -5.87
C LEU A 2 -1.86 -5.47 -6.10
N GLU A 3 -1.73 -6.59 -6.80
CA GLU A 3 -2.85 -7.51 -7.09
C GLU A 3 -3.39 -8.19 -5.82
N GLU A 4 -2.50 -8.56 -4.89
CA GLU A 4 -2.92 -9.08 -3.58
C GLU A 4 -3.64 -8.00 -2.77
N VAL A 5 -3.15 -6.76 -2.77
CA VAL A 5 -3.82 -5.67 -2.05
C VAL A 5 -5.23 -5.47 -2.60
N LYS A 6 -5.39 -5.45 -3.93
CA LYS A 6 -6.70 -5.36 -4.57
C LYS A 6 -7.61 -6.51 -4.14
N THR A 7 -7.12 -7.74 -4.19
CA THR A 7 -7.91 -8.94 -3.84
C THR A 7 -8.36 -8.91 -2.38
N ILE A 8 -7.47 -8.54 -1.45
CA ILE A 8 -7.77 -8.43 -0.02
C ILE A 8 -8.82 -7.34 0.22
N VAL A 9 -8.67 -6.19 -0.43
CA VAL A 9 -9.61 -5.07 -0.31
C VAL A 9 -10.98 -5.42 -0.88
N GLU A 10 -11.05 -6.15 -1.99
CA GLU A 10 -12.31 -6.60 -2.60
C GLU A 10 -13.01 -7.71 -1.80
N LYS A 11 -12.26 -8.63 -1.18
CA LYS A 11 -12.83 -9.75 -0.41
C LYS A 11 -13.15 -9.42 1.04
N ASP A 12 -12.15 -8.94 1.77
CA ASP A 12 -12.21 -8.74 3.22
C ASP A 12 -12.50 -7.27 3.57
N GLY A 13 -12.20 -6.35 2.65
CA GLY A 13 -12.33 -4.92 2.91
C GLY A 13 -11.36 -4.42 3.98
N GLY A 14 -11.48 -3.14 4.32
CA GLY A 14 -10.72 -2.54 5.41
C GLY A 14 -9.36 -1.97 5.01
N PHE A 15 -8.33 -2.32 5.78
CA PHE A 15 -7.00 -1.72 5.69
C PHE A 15 -5.92 -2.74 5.34
N VAL A 16 -5.01 -2.36 4.44
CA VAL A 16 -3.88 -3.21 4.04
C VAL A 16 -2.59 -2.50 4.34
N LYS A 17 -1.70 -3.13 5.11
CA LYS A 17 -0.38 -2.60 5.44
C LYS A 17 0.63 -3.15 4.43
N THR A 18 1.35 -2.27 3.72
CA THR A 18 2.44 -2.70 2.83
C THR A 18 3.64 -1.75 2.89
N MET A 19 4.77 -2.20 2.36
CA MET A 19 5.94 -1.35 2.14
C MET A 19 5.73 -0.43 0.95
N TRP A 20 6.12 0.84 1.11
CA TRP A 20 5.99 1.89 0.12
C TRP A 20 7.29 2.68 -0.04
N CYS A 21 7.63 2.97 -1.29
CA CYS A 21 8.86 3.66 -1.65
C CYS A 21 8.82 5.18 -1.40
N GLY A 22 7.67 5.76 -1.04
CA GLY A 22 7.53 7.21 -0.84
C GLY A 22 7.19 7.99 -2.12
N ASP A 23 6.96 7.29 -3.22
CA ASP A 23 6.79 7.88 -4.54
C ASP A 23 5.29 8.11 -4.84
N LEU A 24 4.94 9.32 -5.28
CA LEU A 24 3.55 9.70 -5.60
C LEU A 24 2.99 8.84 -6.74
N SER A 25 3.84 8.46 -7.70
CA SER A 25 3.49 7.55 -8.78
C SER A 25 2.88 6.24 -8.28
N CYS A 26 3.46 5.67 -7.21
CA CYS A 26 2.99 4.42 -6.63
C CYS A 26 1.67 4.58 -5.86
N GLU A 27 1.42 5.76 -5.28
CA GLU A 27 0.16 6.07 -4.63
C GLU A 27 -0.99 6.20 -5.64
N LEU A 28 -0.73 6.86 -6.77
CA LEU A 28 -1.69 6.96 -7.88
C LEU A 28 -2.00 5.58 -8.48
N ASP A 29 -0.97 4.78 -8.74
CA ASP A 29 -1.12 3.41 -9.22
C ASP A 29 -1.99 2.54 -8.29
N MET A 30 -1.81 2.67 -6.96
CA MET A 30 -2.63 1.97 -5.97
C MET A 30 -4.09 2.43 -6.01
N LYS A 31 -4.32 3.73 -6.20
CA LYS A 31 -5.68 4.27 -6.32
C LYS A 31 -6.37 3.81 -7.60
N GLU A 32 -5.68 3.87 -8.73
CA GLU A 32 -6.25 3.52 -10.03
C GLU A 32 -6.44 2.01 -10.20
N LYS A 33 -5.49 1.19 -9.76
CA LYS A 33 -5.52 -0.26 -9.97
C LYS A 33 -6.16 -1.03 -8.83
N ALA A 34 -5.89 -0.63 -7.58
CA ALA A 34 -6.39 -1.32 -6.39
C ALA A 34 -7.54 -0.58 -5.69
N GLY A 35 -7.92 0.62 -6.12
CA GLY A 35 -9.06 1.35 -5.56
C GLY A 35 -8.82 1.86 -4.13
N VAL A 36 -7.57 1.92 -3.68
CA VAL A 36 -7.21 2.32 -2.31
C VAL A 36 -6.29 3.52 -2.29
N SER A 37 -6.41 4.31 -1.23
CA SER A 37 -5.55 5.46 -0.96
C SER A 37 -4.71 5.24 0.28
N SER A 38 -3.57 5.90 0.37
CA SER A 38 -2.74 5.92 1.58
C SER A 38 -3.49 6.65 2.69
N ARG A 39 -3.67 6.00 3.84
CA ARG A 39 -4.39 6.55 4.99
C ARG A 39 -3.46 7.08 6.06
N CYS A 40 -2.42 6.32 6.36
CA CYS A 40 -1.50 6.67 7.45
C CYS A 40 -0.15 5.99 7.24
N LEU A 41 0.93 6.72 7.58
CA LEU A 41 2.23 6.12 7.87
C LEU A 41 2.30 5.94 9.40
N PRO A 42 2.33 4.70 9.93
CA PRO A 42 2.47 4.46 11.35
C PRO A 42 3.77 5.09 11.89
N LEU A 43 3.72 5.68 13.08
CA LEU A 43 4.92 6.26 13.72
C LEU A 43 5.97 5.18 14.02
N GLU A 44 5.52 3.99 14.41
CA GLU A 44 6.36 2.81 14.59
C GLU A 44 6.44 2.06 13.26
N GLN A 45 7.60 2.17 12.60
CA GLN A 45 7.85 1.61 11.28
C GLN A 45 8.24 0.14 11.41
N GLU A 46 7.24 -0.73 11.30
CA GLU A 46 7.44 -2.19 11.26
C GLU A 46 7.78 -2.61 9.83
N LYS A 47 8.99 -3.13 9.61
CA LYS A 47 9.40 -3.67 8.30
C LYS A 47 8.69 -5.00 8.04
N VAL A 48 7.64 -4.94 7.22
CA VAL A 48 6.91 -6.12 6.75
C VAL A 48 7.49 -6.70 5.44
N GLY A 49 8.54 -6.07 4.91
CA GLY A 49 9.31 -6.52 3.75
C GLY A 49 10.36 -5.48 3.36
N ASP A 50 11.07 -5.72 2.25
CA ASP A 50 12.15 -4.84 1.77
C ASP A 50 11.81 -4.06 0.50
N VAL A 51 10.71 -4.40 -0.18
CA VAL A 51 10.35 -3.86 -1.51
C VAL A 51 8.96 -3.27 -1.53
N CYS A 52 8.79 -2.22 -2.33
CA CYS A 52 7.51 -1.57 -2.53
C CYS A 52 6.53 -2.51 -3.23
N ALA A 53 5.32 -2.63 -2.68
CA ALA A 53 4.27 -3.49 -3.23
C ALA A 53 3.80 -3.10 -4.64
N VAL A 54 4.14 -1.90 -5.11
CA VAL A 54 3.70 -1.31 -6.39
C VAL A 54 4.79 -1.43 -7.45
N CYS A 55 5.97 -0.86 -7.19
CA CYS A 55 7.05 -0.77 -8.17
C CYS A 55 8.20 -1.75 -7.95
N GLY A 56 8.21 -2.51 -6.85
CA GLY A 56 9.27 -3.47 -6.52
C GLY A 56 10.61 -2.84 -6.12
N LYS A 57 10.72 -1.50 -6.09
CA LYS A 57 11.92 -0.80 -5.61
C LYS A 57 12.09 -0.99 -4.10
N PRO A 58 13.32 -0.89 -3.56
CA PRO A 58 13.53 -0.92 -2.12
C PRO A 58 12.68 0.14 -1.41
N ALA A 59 12.05 -0.27 -0.31
CA ALA A 59 11.14 0.56 0.47
C ALA A 59 11.48 0.45 1.95
N ASP A 60 11.64 1.59 2.60
CA ASP A 60 11.90 1.66 4.04
C ASP A 60 10.68 2.09 4.85
N LYS A 61 9.63 2.57 4.17
CA LYS A 61 8.42 3.09 4.81
C LYS A 61 7.28 2.10 4.72
N THR A 62 6.61 1.87 5.82
CA THR A 62 5.37 1.11 5.90
C THR A 62 4.21 2.09 5.80
N VAL A 63 3.24 1.79 4.94
CA VAL A 63 2.02 2.59 4.75
C VAL A 63 0.80 1.71 4.92
N ILE A 64 -0.26 2.29 5.46
CA ILE A 64 -1.57 1.66 5.59
C ILE A 64 -2.47 2.21 4.49
N TRP A 65 -2.90 1.34 3.60
CA TRP A 65 -3.87 1.59 2.54
C TRP A 65 -5.28 1.33 3.04
N GLY A 66 -6.26 2.06 2.50
CA GLY A 66 -7.67 1.79 2.74
C GLY A 66 -8.57 2.37 1.65
N VAL A 67 -9.77 1.82 1.52
CA VAL A 67 -10.79 2.31 0.59
C VAL A 67 -11.26 3.70 1.02
N ALA A 68 -11.39 4.62 0.05
CA ALA A 68 -11.97 5.93 0.26
C ALA A 68 -13.33 6.01 -0.43
N TYR A 69 -14.33 6.42 0.36
CA TYR A 69 -15.70 6.71 -0.09
C TYR A 69 -15.75 7.97 -0.94
#